data_AF-A0A553QSM6-F1
#
_entry.id   AF-A0A553QSM6-F1
#
_cell.length_a   1.000
_cell.length_b   1.000
_cell.length_c   1.000
_cell.angle_alpha   90.00
_cell.angle_beta   90.00
_cell.angle_gamma   90.00
#
_symmetry.space_group_name_H-M   'P 1'
#
loop_
_entity.id
_entity.type
_entity.pdbx_description
1 polymer ?
#
loop_
_entity_poly.entity_id
_entity_poly.type
_entity_poly.pdbx_seq_one_letter_code
_entity_poly.pdbx_strand_id
1 'polypeptide(L)'
;YFRIILVLLAWVLHSQPKSFLALYVTSVILDGVDGWLARRLHQTSRFGAWLDVVVDNLGRGMLWNMLYDWGWLVSSLEWCVFVCNHNLRGANWKNSFNETPVWVRAVMAKGLHVLPVWLFGIQREIFSQVLCVPYWLEMVGVVVLTAGRLLAFAV
;
A
#
# COMPACT_ATOMS: atom_id res chain seq x y z
N TYR A 1 0.42 17.99 -0.43
CA TYR A 1 -0.44 16.81 -0.73
C TYR A 1 -0.88 16.75 -2.19
N PHE A 2 -0.02 17.07 -3.15
CA PHE A 2 -0.29 16.85 -4.58
C PHE A 2 -0.62 15.38 -4.89
N ARG A 3 -0.10 14.46 -4.07
CA ARG A 3 -0.42 13.03 -4.07
C ARG A 3 -1.91 12.70 -4.07
N ILE A 4 -2.73 13.42 -3.31
CA ILE A 4 -4.18 13.19 -3.28
C ILE A 4 -4.77 13.42 -4.68
N ILE A 5 -4.36 14.51 -5.33
CA ILE A 5 -4.80 14.83 -6.69
C ILE A 5 -4.35 13.74 -7.65
N LEU A 6 -3.10 13.26 -7.55
CA LEU A 6 -2.60 12.17 -8.40
C LEU A 6 -3.38 10.87 -8.22
N VAL A 7 -3.71 10.47 -6.97
CA VAL A 7 -4.51 9.26 -6.72
C VAL A 7 -5.93 9.41 -7.27
N LEU A 8 -6.56 10.58 -7.11
CA LEU A 8 -7.88 10.85 -7.67
C LEU A 8 -7.87 10.87 -9.20
N LEU A 9 -6.87 11.49 -9.82
CA LEU A 9 -6.68 11.47 -11.27
C LEU A 9 -6.41 10.06 -11.78
N ALA A 10 -5.60 9.27 -11.06
CA ALA A 10 -5.39 7.86 -11.38
C ALA A 10 -6.74 7.13 -11.39
N TRP A 11 -7.56 7.30 -10.35
CA TRP A 11 -8.89 6.70 -10.28
C TRP A 11 -9.81 7.12 -11.44
N VAL A 12 -9.84 8.40 -11.81
CA VAL A 12 -10.62 8.87 -12.98
C VAL A 12 -10.16 8.18 -14.27
N LEU A 13 -8.86 7.92 -14.41
CA LEU A 13 -8.27 7.24 -15.55
C LEU A 13 -8.16 5.72 -15.39
N HIS A 14 -8.91 5.10 -14.47
CA HIS A 14 -8.84 3.64 -14.22
C HIS A 14 -9.13 2.80 -15.48
N SER A 15 -9.97 3.29 -16.39
CA SER A 15 -10.28 2.62 -17.66
C SER A 15 -9.09 2.57 -18.63
N GLN A 16 -8.03 3.35 -18.39
CA GLN A 16 -6.79 3.36 -19.17
C GLN A 16 -5.63 2.83 -18.30
N PRO A 17 -5.33 1.52 -18.34
CA PRO A 17 -4.41 0.89 -17.40
C PRO A 17 -3.02 1.52 -17.34
N LYS A 18 -2.49 1.96 -18.49
CA LYS A 18 -1.17 2.61 -18.58
C LYS A 18 -1.16 3.99 -17.89
N SER A 19 -2.18 4.80 -18.15
CA SER A 19 -2.34 6.13 -17.54
C SER A 19 -2.57 6.03 -16.03
N PHE A 20 -3.45 5.11 -15.61
CA PHE A 20 -3.67 4.78 -14.20
C PHE A 20 -2.35 4.41 -13.51
N LEU A 21 -1.61 3.45 -14.08
CA LEU A 21 -0.38 2.95 -13.49
C LEU A 21 0.68 4.06 -13.39
N ALA A 22 0.83 4.88 -14.43
CA ALA A 22 1.79 5.99 -14.44
C ALA A 22 1.50 7.00 -13.33
N LEU A 23 0.25 7.44 -13.19
CA LEU A 23 -0.16 8.38 -12.14
C LEU A 23 -0.05 7.77 -10.74
N TYR A 24 -0.47 6.52 -10.57
CA TYR A 24 -0.41 5.82 -9.31
C TYR A 24 1.04 5.63 -8.83
N VAL A 25 1.92 5.10 -9.70
CA VAL A 25 3.35 4.91 -9.39
C VAL A 25 4.01 6.26 -9.08
N THR A 26 3.67 7.31 -9.82
CA THR A 26 4.16 8.67 -9.51
C THR A 26 3.75 9.12 -8.11
N SER A 27 2.50 8.87 -7.70
CA SER A 27 2.01 9.18 -6.36
C SER A 27 2.74 8.40 -5.25
N VAL A 28 3.06 7.13 -5.50
CA VAL A 28 3.83 6.28 -4.58
C VAL A 28 5.27 6.77 -4.45
N ILE A 29 5.92 7.15 -5.56
CA ILE A 29 7.28 7.70 -5.51
C ILE A 29 7.31 9.02 -4.73
N LEU A 30 6.33 9.89 -4.96
CA LEU A 30 6.22 11.17 -4.26
C LEU A 30 5.97 11.04 -2.76
N ASP A 31 5.40 9.93 -2.26
CA ASP A 31 5.31 9.66 -0.81
C ASP A 31 6.68 9.74 -0.13
N GLY A 32 7.65 9.03 -0.71
CA GLY A 32 9.02 9.02 -0.20
C GLY A 32 9.68 10.40 -0.26
N VAL A 33 9.41 11.16 -1.33
CA VAL A 33 9.96 12.51 -1.52
C VAL A 33 9.34 13.50 -0.53
N ASP A 34 8.02 13.49 -0.35
CA ASP A 34 7.30 14.38 0.56
C ASP A 34 7.78 14.16 2.00
N GLY A 35 7.90 12.90 2.44
CA GLY A 35 8.42 12.58 3.76
C GLY A 35 9.90 12.91 3.93
N TRP A 36 10.72 12.78 2.89
CA TRP A 36 12.13 13.21 2.91
C TRP A 36 12.28 14.73 3.01
N LEU A 37 11.55 15.49 2.18
CA LEU A 37 11.53 16.95 2.20
C LEU A 37 11.03 17.49 3.55
N ALA A 38 9.94 16.93 4.08
CA ALA A 38 9.39 17.35 5.37
C ALA A 38 10.40 17.21 6.51
N ARG A 39 11.21 16.13 6.51
CA ARG A 39 12.30 15.92 7.49
C ARG A 39 13.45 16.90 7.28
N ARG A 40 13.85 17.15 6.03
CA ARG A 40 14.97 18.04 5.70
C ARG A 40 14.65 19.52 5.96
N LEU A 41 13.40 19.91 5.79
CA LEU A 41 12.92 21.28 6.02
C LEU A 41 12.40 21.50 7.45
N HIS A 42 12.46 20.48 8.31
CA HIS A 42 11.88 20.51 9.66
C HIS A 42 10.39 20.89 9.69
N GLN A 43 9.63 20.49 8.67
CA GLN A 43 8.21 20.78 8.46
C GLN A 43 7.33 19.52 8.65
N THR A 44 7.72 18.62 9.55
CA THR A 44 6.92 17.44 9.87
C THR A 44 5.69 17.81 10.70
N SER A 45 4.51 17.31 10.32
CA SER A 45 3.27 17.51 11.10
C SER A 45 2.61 16.17 11.43
N ARG A 46 1.94 16.09 12.59
CA ARG A 46 1.19 14.89 13.00
C ARG A 46 0.05 14.60 12.04
N PHE A 47 -0.67 15.64 11.63
CA PHE A 47 -1.74 15.53 10.65
C PHE A 47 -1.23 14.98 9.31
N GLY A 48 -0.09 15.48 8.82
CA GLY A 48 0.49 14.99 7.57
C GLY A 48 0.91 13.54 7.62
N ALA A 49 1.61 13.14 8.68
CA ALA A 49 1.98 11.73 8.86
C ALA A 49 0.76 10.79 8.92
N TRP A 50 -0.35 11.25 9.49
CA TRP A 50 -1.61 10.50 9.52
C TRP A 50 -2.28 10.48 8.13
N LEU A 51 -2.34 11.63 7.46
CA LEU A 51 -2.92 11.76 6.12
C LEU A 51 -2.16 10.94 5.08
N ASP A 52 -0.83 10.83 5.18
CA ASP A 52 -0.03 9.98 4.30
C ASP A 52 -0.48 8.51 4.39
N VAL A 53 -0.73 7.99 5.60
CA VAL A 53 -1.25 6.62 5.79
C VAL A 53 -2.65 6.46 5.20
N VAL A 54 -3.50 7.47 5.31
CA VAL A 54 -4.85 7.48 4.72
C VAL A 54 -4.77 7.41 3.19
N VAL A 55 -3.97 8.26 2.56
CA VAL A 55 -3.82 8.31 1.10
C VAL A 55 -3.25 6.99 0.57
N ASP A 56 -2.28 6.43 1.28
CA ASP A 56 -1.68 5.13 0.99
C ASP A 56 -2.69 3.98 1.05
N ASN A 57 -3.48 3.90 2.12
CA ASN A 57 -4.51 2.87 2.26
C ASN A 57 -5.64 3.05 1.23
N LEU A 58 -6.06 4.28 0.93
CA LEU A 58 -7.04 4.55 -0.12
C LEU A 58 -6.52 4.11 -1.49
N GLY A 59 -5.30 4.51 -1.84
CA GLY A 59 -4.67 4.14 -3.11
C GLY A 59 -4.52 2.63 -3.26
N ARG A 60 -4.04 1.93 -2.21
CA ARG A 60 -3.96 0.46 -2.23
C ARG A 60 -5.34 -0.20 -2.28
N GLY A 61 -6.34 0.35 -1.60
CA GLY A 61 -7.71 -0.14 -1.65
C GLY A 61 -8.31 -0.09 -3.05
N MET A 62 -8.10 1.02 -3.77
CA MET A 62 -8.47 1.15 -5.18
C MET A 62 -7.81 0.05 -6.02
N LEU A 63 -6.50 -0.14 -5.85
CA LEU A 63 -5.72 -1.12 -6.60
C LEU A 63 -6.19 -2.56 -6.33
N TRP A 64 -6.41 -2.93 -5.07
CA TRP A 64 -6.93 -4.25 -4.70
C TRP A 64 -8.30 -4.52 -5.31
N ASN A 65 -9.20 -3.54 -5.31
CA ASN A 65 -10.53 -3.67 -5.93
C ASN A 65 -10.48 -3.82 -7.46
N MET A 66 -9.44 -3.30 -8.12
CA MET A 66 -9.24 -3.49 -9.55
C MET A 66 -8.63 -4.85 -9.91
N LEU A 67 -7.99 -5.51 -8.94
CA LEU A 67 -7.32 -6.81 -9.11
C LEU A 67 -8.25 -7.99 -8.83
N TYR A 68 -9.08 -7.88 -7.80
CA TYR A 68 -9.92 -8.97 -7.32
C TYR A 68 -11.25 -8.44 -6.80
N ASP A 69 -12.35 -9.14 -7.07
CA ASP A 69 -13.69 -8.81 -6.56
C ASP A 69 -13.75 -8.78 -5.01
N TRP A 70 -12.89 -9.56 -4.36
CA TRP A 70 -12.75 -9.62 -2.91
C TRP A 70 -11.64 -8.70 -2.37
N GLY A 71 -10.98 -7.91 -3.23
CA GLY A 71 -9.86 -7.05 -2.84
C GLY A 71 -10.20 -6.03 -1.75
N TRP A 72 -11.47 -5.68 -1.61
CA TRP A 72 -11.97 -4.84 -0.52
C TRP A 72 -11.69 -5.46 0.86
N LEU A 73 -11.67 -6.79 1.01
CA LEU A 73 -11.32 -7.46 2.27
C LEU A 73 -9.87 -7.19 2.67
N VAL A 74 -8.95 -7.23 1.71
CA VAL A 74 -7.53 -6.92 1.96
C VAL A 74 -7.40 -5.48 2.43
N SER A 75 -8.05 -4.55 1.71
CA SER A 75 -8.10 -3.13 2.07
C SER A 75 -8.67 -2.90 3.48
N SER A 76 -9.81 -3.51 3.80
CA SER A 76 -10.43 -3.43 5.12
C SER A 76 -9.49 -3.93 6.21
N LEU A 77 -8.77 -5.02 5.98
CA LEU A 77 -7.77 -5.53 6.90
C LEU A 77 -6.62 -4.52 7.08
N GLU A 78 -6.11 -3.90 6.01
CA GLU A 78 -5.07 -2.87 6.12
C GLU A 78 -5.53 -1.69 7.00
N TRP A 79 -6.79 -1.28 6.84
CA TRP A 79 -7.42 -0.25 7.66
C TRP A 79 -7.53 -0.67 9.13
N CYS A 80 -8.05 -1.86 9.41
CA CYS A 80 -8.19 -2.33 10.79
C CYS A 80 -6.83 -2.43 11.48
N VAL A 81 -5.81 -2.99 10.81
CA VAL A 81 -4.45 -3.07 11.35
C VAL A 81 -3.92 -1.67 11.67
N PHE A 82 -4.08 -0.70 10.77
CA PHE A 82 -3.68 0.67 11.03
C PHE A 82 -4.42 1.27 12.24
N VAL A 83 -5.75 1.22 12.26
CA VAL A 83 -6.58 1.81 13.31
C VAL A 83 -6.28 1.18 14.67
N CYS A 84 -6.22 -0.14 14.78
CA CYS A 84 -5.96 -0.83 16.04
C CYS A 84 -4.57 -0.49 16.61
N ASN A 85 -3.52 -0.58 15.79
CA ASN A 85 -2.15 -0.30 16.25
C ASN A 85 -1.93 1.20 16.53
N HIS A 86 -2.53 2.08 15.72
CA HIS A 86 -2.45 3.53 15.95
C HIS A 86 -3.23 3.96 17.20
N ASN A 87 -4.36 3.32 17.50
CA ASN A 87 -5.09 3.59 18.74
C ASN A 87 -4.28 3.24 19.99
N LEU A 88 -3.49 2.14 19.95
CA LEU A 88 -2.68 1.70 21.09
C LEU A 88 -1.39 2.52 21.28
N ARG A 89 -0.70 2.89 20.21
CA ARG A 89 0.67 3.48 20.28
C ARG A 89 0.84 4.82 19.57
N GLY A 90 -0.23 5.40 19.02
CA GLY A 90 -0.21 6.69 18.33
C GLY A 90 0.80 6.74 17.19
N ALA A 91 1.61 7.81 17.16
CA ALA A 91 2.64 8.01 16.13
C ALA A 91 3.69 6.88 16.06
N ASN A 92 3.88 6.14 17.16
CA ASN A 92 4.84 5.04 17.26
C ASN A 92 4.23 3.67 16.97
N TRP A 93 3.05 3.60 16.33
CA TRP A 93 2.36 2.34 16.02
C TRP A 93 3.19 1.32 15.25
N LYS A 94 4.16 1.76 14.44
CA LYS A 94 5.08 0.84 13.75
C LYS A 94 5.96 0.03 14.72
N ASN A 95 6.16 0.51 15.94
CA ASN A 95 6.93 -0.20 16.97
C ASN A 95 6.15 -1.39 17.57
N SER A 96 4.83 -1.49 17.35
CA SER A 96 4.04 -2.68 17.71
C SER A 96 4.61 -3.97 17.11
N PHE A 97 5.32 -3.86 15.98
CA PHE A 97 5.81 -5.03 15.24
C PHE A 97 7.26 -5.43 15.59
N ASN A 98 7.85 -4.82 16.62
CA ASN A 98 9.23 -5.11 17.00
C ASN A 98 9.42 -6.48 17.68
N GLU A 99 8.33 -7.06 18.19
CA GLU A 99 8.34 -8.40 18.82
C GLU A 99 7.73 -9.47 17.90
N THR A 100 7.20 -9.08 16.73
CA THR A 100 6.61 -10.03 15.78
C THR A 100 7.68 -10.76 14.96
N PRO A 101 7.35 -11.94 14.39
CA PRO A 101 8.24 -12.69 13.51
C PRO A 101 8.77 -11.84 12.36
N VAL A 102 10.00 -12.13 11.93
CA VAL A 102 10.72 -11.33 10.91
C VAL A 102 9.90 -11.14 9.63
N TRP A 103 9.20 -12.17 9.19
CA TRP A 103 8.38 -12.12 7.98
C TRP A 103 7.13 -11.23 8.17
N VAL A 104 6.48 -11.25 9.34
CA VAL A 104 5.36 -10.33 9.68
C VAL A 104 5.86 -8.89 9.69
N ARG A 105 7.02 -8.65 10.32
CA ARG A 105 7.65 -7.33 10.34
C ARG A 105 8.01 -6.84 8.94
N ALA A 106 8.49 -7.72 8.07
CA ALA A 106 8.77 -7.38 6.67
C ALA A 106 7.49 -6.98 5.92
N VAL A 107 6.39 -7.72 6.13
CA VAL A 107 5.06 -7.37 5.62
C VAL A 107 4.61 -6.02 6.18
N MET A 108 4.82 -5.71 7.46
CA MET A 108 4.39 -4.42 8.03
C MET A 108 5.32 -3.24 7.68
N ALA A 109 6.60 -3.47 7.42
CA ALA A 109 7.59 -2.42 7.17
C ALA A 109 7.64 -1.96 5.72
N LYS A 110 7.58 -2.91 4.77
CA LYS A 110 7.68 -2.64 3.33
C LYS A 110 6.45 -3.11 2.55
N GLY A 111 5.49 -3.72 3.24
CA GLY A 111 4.14 -3.90 2.73
C GLY A 111 4.00 -4.66 1.44
N LEU A 112 5.02 -5.43 0.98
CA LEU A 112 5.08 -5.94 -0.40
C LEU A 112 4.48 -4.88 -1.36
N HIS A 113 4.80 -3.59 -1.17
CA HIS A 113 3.98 -2.49 -1.73
C HIS A 113 3.98 -2.50 -3.26
N VAL A 114 5.00 -3.14 -3.83
CA VAL A 114 5.17 -3.38 -5.26
C VAL A 114 4.27 -4.52 -5.76
N LEU A 115 3.86 -5.47 -4.90
CA LEU A 115 3.05 -6.63 -5.27
C LEU A 115 1.75 -6.25 -5.96
N PRO A 116 0.84 -5.44 -5.38
CA PRO A 116 -0.42 -5.12 -6.06
C PRO A 116 -0.19 -4.29 -7.33
N VAL A 117 0.86 -3.46 -7.38
CA VAL A 117 1.24 -2.70 -8.60
C VAL A 117 1.72 -3.64 -9.70
N TRP A 118 2.51 -4.64 -9.31
CA TRP A 118 3.06 -5.64 -10.20
C TRP A 118 1.98 -6.56 -10.74
N LEU A 119 1.10 -7.08 -9.87
CA LEU A 119 -0.08 -7.87 -10.24
C LEU A 119 -0.96 -7.09 -11.23
N PHE A 120 -1.16 -5.79 -11.00
CA PHE A 120 -1.99 -4.97 -11.89
C PHE A 120 -1.37 -4.87 -13.27
N GLY A 121 -0.06 -4.66 -13.36
CA GLY A 121 0.61 -4.59 -14.66
C GLY A 121 0.68 -5.93 -15.39
N ILE A 122 0.68 -7.07 -14.68
CA ILE A 122 0.55 -8.41 -15.29
C ILE A 122 -0.88 -8.60 -15.82
N GLN A 123 -1.90 -8.43 -14.98
CA GLN A 123 -3.31 -8.66 -15.35
C GLN A 123 -3.81 -7.75 -16.47
N ARG A 124 -3.23 -6.56 -16.60
CA ARG A 124 -3.58 -5.58 -17.65
C ARG A 124 -2.63 -5.63 -18.85
N GLU A 125 -1.80 -6.66 -18.95
CA GLU A 125 -0.85 -6.89 -20.06
C GLU A 125 0.07 -5.69 -20.34
N ILE A 126 0.45 -4.96 -19.29
CA ILE A 126 1.35 -3.81 -19.39
C ILE A 126 2.81 -4.27 -19.43
N PHE A 127 3.15 -5.34 -18.69
CA PHE A 127 4.51 -5.89 -18.65
C PHE A 127 4.73 -6.96 -19.72
N SER A 128 5.99 -7.13 -20.16
CA SER A 128 6.36 -8.16 -21.13
C SER A 128 6.26 -9.57 -20.54
N GLN A 129 6.13 -10.59 -21.40
CA GLN A 129 5.97 -12.00 -21.01
C GLN A 129 7.09 -12.54 -20.09
N VAL A 130 8.24 -11.88 -20.01
CA VAL A 130 9.37 -12.26 -19.15
C VAL A 130 9.08 -12.03 -17.66
N LEU A 131 8.14 -11.13 -17.33
CA LEU A 131 7.74 -10.81 -15.96
C LEU A 131 6.51 -11.60 -15.49
N CYS A 132 5.96 -12.49 -16.32
CA CYS A 132 4.83 -13.34 -15.93
C CYS A 132 5.27 -14.39 -14.91
N VAL A 133 4.63 -14.36 -13.75
CA VAL A 133 4.75 -15.41 -12.73
C VAL A 133 3.54 -16.34 -12.79
N PRO A 134 3.71 -17.61 -12.39
CA PRO A 134 2.58 -18.53 -12.38
C PRO A 134 1.54 -18.09 -11.33
N TYR A 135 0.26 -18.26 -11.65
CA TYR A 135 -0.87 -17.82 -10.83
C TYR A 135 -0.79 -18.27 -9.34
N TRP A 136 -0.27 -19.47 -9.07
CA TRP A 136 -0.12 -19.95 -7.69
C TRP A 136 0.84 -19.08 -6.88
N LEU A 137 1.87 -18.50 -7.50
CA LEU A 137 2.85 -17.65 -6.82
C LEU A 137 2.23 -16.29 -6.49
N GLU A 138 1.36 -15.77 -7.35
CA GLU A 138 0.55 -14.58 -7.06
C GLU A 138 -0.32 -14.82 -5.82
N MET A 139 -1.05 -15.94 -5.80
CA MET A 139 -1.90 -16.33 -4.67
C MET A 139 -1.10 -16.50 -3.39
N VAL A 140 0.07 -17.13 -3.43
CA VAL A 140 0.98 -17.22 -2.28
C VAL A 140 1.40 -15.83 -1.79
N GLY A 141 1.75 -14.92 -2.71
CA GLY A 141 2.12 -13.55 -2.36
C GLY A 141 0.99 -12.81 -1.63
N VAL A 142 -0.24 -12.93 -2.13
CA VAL A 142 -1.41 -12.31 -1.49
C VAL A 142 -1.72 -12.97 -0.15
N VAL A 143 -1.64 -14.30 -0.03
CA VAL A 143 -1.85 -15.03 1.23
C VAL A 143 -0.81 -14.66 2.29
N VAL A 144 0.47 -14.56 1.92
CA VAL A 144 1.54 -14.15 2.85
C VAL A 144 1.30 -12.72 3.34
N LEU A 145 0.89 -11.82 2.43
CA LEU A 145 0.57 -10.43 2.78
C LEU A 145 -0.64 -10.35 3.73
N THR A 146 -1.74 -11.05 3.43
CA THR A 146 -2.95 -11.01 4.27
C THR A 146 -2.73 -11.70 5.60
N ALA A 147 -2.07 -12.86 5.64
CA ALA A 147 -1.73 -13.56 6.88
C ALA A 147 -0.79 -12.72 7.76
N GLY A 148 0.22 -12.07 7.18
CA GLY A 148 1.12 -11.18 7.92
C GLY A 148 0.37 -10.02 8.57
N ARG A 149 -0.56 -9.41 7.84
CA ARG A 149 -1.41 -8.33 8.36
C ARG A 149 -2.39 -8.82 9.44
N LEU A 150 -2.96 -10.02 9.27
CA LEU A 150 -3.82 -10.64 10.29
C LEU A 150 -3.06 -10.91 11.59
N LEU A 151 -1.83 -11.41 11.52
CA LEU A 151 -1.01 -11.63 12.73
C LEU A 151 -0.54 -10.32 13.37
N ALA A 152 -0.51 -9.23 12.62
CA ALA A 152 -0.22 -7.89 13.11
C ALA A 152 -1.48 -7.15 13.62
N PHE A 153 -2.64 -7.82 13.63
CA PHE A 153 -3.90 -7.23 14.06
C PHE A 153 -3.88 -7.00 15.57
N ALA A 154 -3.83 -5.73 15.99
CA ALA A 154 -3.87 -5.28 17.38
C ALA A 154 -2.76 -5.84 18.30
N VAL A 155 -1.50 -5.65 17.89
CA VAL A 155 -0.28 -5.96 18.67
C VAL A 155 0.30 -4.69 19.31
#